data_AF-A0A5D2BH57-F1
#
_entry.id   AF-A0A5D2BH57-F1
#
_cell.length_a   1.000
_cell.length_b   1.000
_cell.length_c   1.000
_cell.angle_alpha   90.00
_cell.angle_beta   90.00
_cell.angle_gamma   90.00
#
_symmetry.space_group_name_H-M   'P 1'
#
loop_
_entity.id
_entity.type
_entity.pdbx_description
1 polymer ?
#
loop_
_entity_poly.entity_id
_entity_poly.type
_entity_poly.pdbx_seq_one_letter_code
_entity_poly.pdbx_strand_id
1 'polypeptide(L)'
;MSSHICKSASRVVRSLLSASKTSRFFSEGRAVAAATAVSLNSKVPLLASAYGNGGSANASRGWLSGMFALPVAAYMVQDQEAHAAQMERTFIAIKPDGVQRGLIAEIISRFEHKGFKLVAIKILVPSKEFAQKHYHDLKDRPFFNGLCAFLSSGPVVAMERESKYGRKLIGATDPQKSEPGTIRGDLAVVVGRNIIQGSDGPETAKDEINLWFKPQELVSYKSNAEKWIYEGN
;
A
#
# COMPACT_ATOMS: atom_id res chain seq x y z
N MET A 1 -24.97 28.29 48.82
CA MET A 1 -23.70 28.91 49.23
C MET A 1 -22.65 28.59 48.18
N SER A 2 -22.16 29.66 47.55
CA SER A 2 -20.96 29.84 46.71
C SER A 2 -20.56 28.82 45.63
N SER A 3 -20.89 29.19 44.40
CA SER A 3 -20.16 28.92 43.16
C SER A 3 -18.76 29.56 43.16
N HIS A 4 -17.73 28.85 42.69
CA HIS A 4 -16.45 29.46 42.34
C HIS A 4 -16.32 29.63 40.82
N ILE A 5 -16.29 30.90 40.43
CA ILE A 5 -15.94 31.45 39.12
C ILE A 5 -14.49 31.94 39.20
N CYS A 6 -13.67 31.65 38.18
CA CYS A 6 -12.68 32.57 37.57
C CYS A 6 -12.08 31.89 36.32
N LYS A 7 -12.32 32.38 35.08
CA LYS A 7 -11.64 33.51 34.38
C LYS A 7 -10.13 33.23 34.18
N SER A 8 -9.47 33.39 33.04
CA SER A 8 -9.79 34.02 31.75
C SER A 8 -8.60 33.87 30.76
N ALA A 9 -8.93 33.86 29.46
CA ALA A 9 -8.26 34.49 28.30
C ALA A 9 -6.76 34.25 27.93
N SER A 10 -6.61 33.64 26.75
CA SER A 10 -5.97 34.17 25.52
C SER A 10 -4.69 35.03 25.59
N ARG A 11 -3.67 34.63 24.80
CA ARG A 11 -2.87 35.56 23.98
C ARG A 11 -2.15 34.84 22.83
N VAL A 12 -2.43 35.30 21.60
CA VAL A 12 -1.72 35.02 20.34
C VAL A 12 -0.59 36.05 20.20
N VAL A 13 0.53 35.68 19.55
CA VAL A 13 1.18 36.39 18.41
C VAL A 13 2.65 35.97 18.23
N ARG A 14 2.89 35.43 17.03
CA ARG A 14 4.04 35.43 16.10
C ARG A 14 5.28 36.29 16.45
N SER A 15 6.47 35.74 16.24
CA SER A 15 7.68 36.52 15.87
C SER A 15 8.60 35.69 14.98
N LEU A 16 8.92 36.27 13.83
CA LEU A 16 9.84 35.82 12.78
C LEU A 16 11.17 36.56 12.94
N LEU A 17 12.25 35.84 12.61
CA LEU A 17 13.54 36.32 12.11
C LEU A 17 14.37 37.27 13.00
N SER A 18 15.55 36.78 13.38
CA SER A 18 16.77 37.57 13.26
C SER A 18 17.93 36.67 12.85
N ALA A 19 18.52 37.02 11.71
CA ALA A 19 19.75 36.46 11.17
C ALA A 19 20.87 37.49 11.37
N SER A 20 22.11 37.03 11.59
CA SER A 20 23.33 37.66 11.05
C SER A 20 24.57 36.87 11.50
N LYS A 21 25.13 36.07 10.59
CA LYS A 21 26.39 36.30 9.84
C LYS A 21 27.67 36.00 10.62
N THR A 22 28.36 34.97 10.16
CA THR A 22 29.77 35.09 9.78
C THR A 22 29.96 34.44 8.42
N SER A 23 30.55 35.21 7.51
CA SER A 23 30.77 34.93 6.10
C SER A 23 32.22 34.49 5.85
N ARG A 24 32.41 33.71 4.77
CA ARG A 24 33.52 33.72 3.77
C ARG A 24 33.60 32.32 3.13
N PHE A 25 33.80 32.09 1.84
CA PHE A 25 33.76 32.85 0.59
C PHE A 25 33.95 31.76 -0.52
N PHE A 26 33.14 31.81 -1.60
CA PHE A 26 33.37 31.33 -2.99
C PHE A 26 33.73 29.87 -3.32
N SER A 27 32.90 29.22 -4.16
CA SER A 27 33.15 29.07 -5.61
C SER A 27 31.98 28.32 -6.30
N GLU A 28 31.86 28.56 -7.59
CA GLU A 28 30.74 28.34 -8.51
C GLU A 28 30.49 26.86 -8.89
N GLY A 29 29.32 26.57 -9.49
CA GLY A 29 29.20 25.44 -10.42
C GLY A 29 27.87 24.71 -10.46
N ARG A 30 27.11 24.98 -11.51
CA ARG A 30 25.82 24.41 -11.95
C ARG A 30 25.64 22.90 -11.75
N ALA A 31 24.46 22.51 -11.26
CA ALA A 31 23.92 21.15 -11.34
C ALA A 31 23.49 20.84 -12.79
N VAL A 32 24.03 19.76 -13.34
CA VAL A 32 23.66 19.21 -14.65
C VAL A 32 22.71 18.05 -14.41
N ALA A 33 21.43 18.22 -14.74
CA ALA A 33 20.47 17.14 -14.79
C ALA A 33 20.65 16.38 -16.13
N ALA A 34 21.17 15.16 -16.07
CA ALA A 34 21.30 14.28 -17.21
C ALA A 34 19.99 13.52 -17.44
N ALA A 35 19.24 13.86 -18.49
CA ALA A 35 18.16 13.05 -19.01
C ALA A 35 18.70 12.15 -20.13
N THR A 36 18.77 10.85 -19.88
CA THR A 36 19.15 9.85 -20.89
C THR A 36 17.95 9.54 -21.78
N ALA A 37 17.98 10.02 -23.02
CA ALA A 37 17.02 9.61 -24.06
C ALA A 37 17.48 8.29 -24.69
N VAL A 38 16.65 7.25 -24.57
CA VAL A 38 16.84 5.97 -25.29
C VAL A 38 16.35 6.18 -26.72
N SER A 39 17.25 6.03 -27.69
CA SER A 39 16.94 6.04 -29.13
C SER A 39 16.36 4.69 -29.53
N LEU A 40 15.07 4.65 -29.88
CA LEU A 40 14.45 3.52 -30.56
C LEU A 40 14.31 3.85 -32.04
N ASN A 41 15.07 3.11 -32.83
CA ASN A 41 15.19 3.23 -34.27
C ASN A 41 14.12 2.35 -34.92
N SER A 42 12.98 2.91 -35.33
CA SER A 42 12.05 2.20 -36.22
C SER A 42 11.26 3.16 -37.12
N LYS A 43 11.48 2.94 -38.42
CA LYS A 43 10.91 3.58 -39.61
C LYS A 43 9.43 3.97 -39.49
N VAL A 44 9.11 5.21 -39.87
CA VAL A 44 7.75 5.65 -40.22
C VAL A 44 7.77 6.12 -41.68
N PRO A 45 6.85 5.66 -42.55
CA PRO A 45 6.82 6.12 -43.93
C PRO A 45 6.12 7.47 -44.08
N LEU A 46 6.70 8.26 -44.97
CA LEU A 46 6.18 9.49 -45.56
C LEU A 46 4.75 9.33 -46.07
N LEU A 47 3.88 10.30 -45.75
CA LEU A 47 2.83 10.75 -46.64
C LEU A 47 2.80 12.28 -46.64
N ALA A 48 3.00 12.81 -47.84
CA ALA A 48 3.13 14.22 -48.16
C ALA A 48 1.80 14.97 -48.08
N SER A 49 1.87 16.28 -47.82
CA SER A 49 0.95 17.24 -48.40
C SER A 49 1.69 18.54 -48.65
N ALA A 50 1.93 18.83 -49.92
CA ALA A 50 2.48 20.07 -50.41
C ALA A 50 1.38 21.14 -50.48
N TYR A 51 1.68 22.38 -50.07
CA TYR A 51 1.05 23.56 -50.65
C TYR A 51 1.93 24.81 -50.44
N GLY A 52 2.29 25.44 -51.57
CA GLY A 52 2.36 26.89 -51.72
C GLY A 52 3.58 27.63 -51.17
N ASN A 53 4.53 27.92 -52.07
CA ASN A 53 5.49 29.02 -51.92
C ASN A 53 4.79 30.36 -52.24
N GLY A 54 5.03 31.40 -51.43
CA GLY A 54 4.65 32.77 -51.79
C GLY A 54 4.58 33.76 -50.63
N GLY A 55 5.45 34.77 -50.66
CA GLY A 55 5.06 36.13 -50.29
C GLY A 55 5.25 36.56 -48.83
N SER A 56 6.26 37.39 -48.63
CA SER A 56 6.42 38.33 -47.51
C SER A 56 5.17 39.21 -47.29
N ALA A 57 4.65 39.26 -46.06
CA ALA A 57 4.22 40.47 -45.34
C ALA A 57 3.47 40.10 -44.03
N ASN A 58 3.69 40.92 -43.01
CA ASN A 58 3.09 40.91 -41.66
C ASN A 58 1.67 40.30 -41.54
N ALA A 59 1.54 39.32 -40.65
CA ALA A 59 0.29 39.05 -39.95
C ALA A 59 0.60 38.50 -38.55
N SER A 60 0.32 39.31 -37.54
CA SER A 60 0.13 38.89 -36.16
C SER A 60 -0.94 37.79 -36.11
N ARG A 61 -0.58 36.58 -35.68
CA ARG A 61 -1.55 35.57 -35.25
C ARG A 61 -0.87 34.46 -34.46
N GLY A 62 -1.54 34.07 -33.38
CA GLY A 62 -0.95 33.42 -32.23
C GLY A 62 -0.42 32.01 -32.46
N TRP A 63 0.66 31.71 -31.74
CA TRP A 63 1.04 30.35 -31.39
C TRP A 63 1.14 30.22 -29.87
N LEU A 64 -0.04 30.14 -29.24
CA LEU A 64 -0.19 29.46 -27.96
C LEU A 64 -0.78 28.08 -28.24
N SER A 65 0.00 27.20 -28.86
CA SER A 65 -0.42 25.82 -29.10
C SER A 65 0.72 24.88 -28.74
N GLY A 66 1.07 24.85 -27.46
CA GLY A 66 2.15 24.00 -26.94
C GLY A 66 2.02 23.62 -25.46
N MET A 67 0.88 23.90 -24.81
CA MET A 67 0.73 23.67 -23.37
C MET A 67 -0.34 22.63 -22.99
N PHE A 68 -0.98 21.96 -23.96
CA PHE A 68 -2.08 21.03 -23.68
C PHE A 68 -1.82 19.57 -24.07
N ALA A 69 -0.57 19.17 -24.32
CA ALA A 69 -0.23 17.77 -24.62
C ALA A 69 0.17 16.93 -23.39
N LEU A 70 0.16 17.51 -22.18
CA LEU A 70 0.52 16.84 -20.93
C LEU A 70 -0.62 16.47 -19.94
N PRO A 71 -1.94 16.58 -20.22
CA PRO A 71 -2.94 16.03 -19.30
C PRO A 71 -3.21 14.54 -19.52
N VAL A 72 -3.26 14.06 -20.77
CA VAL A 72 -3.84 12.73 -21.06
C VAL A 72 -2.94 11.57 -20.64
N ALA A 73 -1.63 11.65 -20.90
CA ALA A 73 -0.70 10.59 -20.52
C ALA A 73 -0.54 10.50 -18.98
N ALA A 74 -0.50 11.64 -18.29
CA ALA A 74 -0.49 11.68 -16.83
C ALA A 74 -1.79 11.11 -16.24
N TYR A 75 -2.95 11.45 -16.83
CA TYR A 75 -4.25 10.92 -16.44
C TYR A 75 -4.36 9.41 -16.65
N MET A 76 -3.90 8.90 -17.81
CA MET A 76 -3.88 7.46 -18.10
C MET A 76 -2.95 6.68 -17.17
N VAL A 77 -1.79 7.25 -16.79
CA VAL A 77 -0.89 6.63 -15.80
C VAL A 77 -1.53 6.61 -14.40
N GLN A 78 -2.24 7.68 -14.00
CA GLN A 78 -2.94 7.74 -12.71
C GLN A 78 -4.13 6.78 -12.62
N ASP A 79 -4.92 6.64 -13.69
CA ASP A 79 -6.02 5.69 -13.75
C ASP A 79 -5.51 4.24 -13.66
N GLN A 80 -4.39 3.94 -14.29
CA GLN A 80 -3.82 2.60 -14.30
C GLN A 80 -3.24 2.21 -12.92
N GLU A 81 -2.64 3.16 -12.19
CA GLU A 81 -2.25 2.97 -10.79
C GLU A 81 -3.45 2.83 -9.84
N ALA A 82 -4.54 3.56 -10.08
CA ALA A 82 -5.77 3.45 -9.29
C ALA A 82 -6.49 2.11 -9.51
N HIS A 83 -6.56 1.62 -10.76
CA HIS A 83 -7.09 0.30 -11.11
C HIS A 83 -6.22 -0.84 -10.56
N ALA A 84 -4.89 -0.72 -10.65
CA ALA A 84 -3.97 -1.69 -10.04
C ALA A 84 -4.10 -1.70 -8.51
N ALA A 85 -4.35 -0.53 -7.89
CA ALA A 85 -4.57 -0.42 -6.45
C ALA A 85 -5.93 -0.97 -5.98
N GLN A 86 -6.95 -1.05 -6.84
CA GLN A 86 -8.22 -1.73 -6.53
C GLN A 86 -8.05 -3.27 -6.47
N MET A 87 -7.03 -3.81 -7.13
CA MET A 87 -6.82 -5.26 -7.28
C MET A 87 -5.68 -5.82 -6.41
N GLU A 88 -5.14 -5.02 -5.48
CA GLU A 88 -4.02 -5.47 -4.63
C GLU A 88 -4.50 -6.58 -3.68
N ARG A 89 -3.99 -7.80 -3.90
CA ARG A 89 -4.27 -8.99 -3.09
C ARG A 89 -3.22 -9.15 -2.01
N THR A 90 -3.64 -9.58 -0.83
CA THR A 90 -2.77 -9.90 0.30
C THR A 90 -3.14 -11.24 0.90
N PHE A 91 -2.13 -11.96 1.37
CA PHE A 91 -2.32 -13.15 2.18
C PHE A 91 -2.48 -12.76 3.64
N ILE A 92 -3.49 -13.33 4.31
CA ILE A 92 -3.76 -13.16 5.73
C ILE A 92 -3.88 -14.55 6.37
N ALA A 93 -3.20 -14.77 7.49
CA ALA A 93 -3.33 -15.99 8.27
C ALA A 93 -3.64 -15.70 9.74
N ILE A 94 -4.74 -16.26 10.24
CA ILE A 94 -5.02 -16.32 11.68
C ILE A 94 -4.25 -17.49 12.26
N LYS A 95 -3.28 -17.18 13.11
CA LYS A 95 -2.35 -18.14 13.72
C LYS A 95 -3.06 -19.04 14.74
N PRO A 96 -2.40 -20.13 15.19
CA PRO A 96 -3.04 -21.07 16.12
C PRO A 96 -3.55 -20.43 17.40
N ASP A 97 -2.84 -19.45 17.94
CA ASP A 97 -3.29 -18.68 19.11
C ASP A 97 -4.55 -17.84 18.82
N GLY A 98 -4.69 -17.27 17.63
CA GLY A 98 -5.91 -16.55 17.24
C GLY A 98 -7.13 -17.49 17.12
N VAL A 99 -6.93 -18.67 16.52
CA VAL A 99 -7.97 -19.70 16.38
C VAL A 99 -8.39 -20.26 17.73
N GLN A 100 -7.44 -20.65 18.57
CA GLN A 100 -7.70 -21.24 19.90
C GLN A 100 -8.38 -20.25 20.86
N ARG A 101 -8.24 -18.94 20.61
CA ARG A 101 -8.91 -17.88 21.37
C ARG A 101 -10.28 -17.50 20.82
N GLY A 102 -10.78 -18.18 19.79
CA GLY A 102 -12.08 -17.90 19.20
C GLY A 102 -12.17 -16.57 18.44
N LEU A 103 -11.04 -16.04 17.94
CA LEU A 103 -10.98 -14.71 17.33
C LEU A 103 -11.23 -14.71 15.81
N ILE A 104 -11.65 -15.84 15.23
CA ILE A 104 -11.85 -15.97 13.78
C ILE A 104 -12.87 -14.95 13.27
N ALA A 105 -14.05 -14.91 13.87
CA ALA A 105 -15.13 -14.03 13.44
C ALA A 105 -14.77 -12.55 13.61
N GLU A 106 -14.16 -12.18 14.73
CA GLU A 106 -13.72 -10.81 15.02
C GLU A 106 -12.66 -10.33 14.02
N ILE A 107 -11.68 -11.18 13.70
CA ILE A 107 -10.66 -10.82 12.71
C ILE A 107 -11.29 -10.69 11.31
N ILE A 108 -12.15 -11.64 10.93
CA ILE A 108 -12.81 -11.63 9.62
C ILE A 108 -13.65 -10.36 9.45
N SER A 109 -14.48 -10.02 10.45
CA SER A 109 -15.39 -8.87 10.42
C SER A 109 -14.65 -7.55 10.24
N ARG A 110 -13.46 -7.39 10.83
CA ARG A 110 -12.66 -6.15 10.72
C ARG A 110 -12.30 -5.82 9.27
N PHE A 111 -11.97 -6.79 8.43
CA PHE A 111 -11.72 -6.48 7.00
C PHE A 111 -13.02 -6.41 6.20
N GLU A 112 -14.04 -7.21 6.52
CA GLU A 112 -15.33 -7.15 5.82
C GLU A 112 -16.01 -5.80 6.02
N HIS A 113 -16.05 -5.29 7.24
CA HIS A 113 -16.55 -3.95 7.57
C HIS A 113 -15.74 -2.84 6.91
N LYS A 114 -14.46 -3.09 6.60
CA LYS A 114 -13.63 -2.15 5.85
C LYS A 114 -13.99 -2.09 4.36
N GLY A 115 -14.71 -3.11 3.85
CA GLY A 115 -15.08 -3.25 2.44
C GLY A 115 -14.17 -4.16 1.63
N PHE A 116 -13.24 -4.88 2.27
CA PHE A 116 -12.33 -5.79 1.58
C PHE A 116 -13.00 -7.11 1.23
N LYS A 117 -12.76 -7.58 0.00
CA LYS A 117 -13.37 -8.78 -0.56
C LYS A 117 -12.61 -10.03 -0.15
N LEU A 118 -13.33 -11.10 0.23
CA LEU A 118 -12.75 -12.41 0.54
C LEU A 118 -12.70 -13.27 -0.72
N VAL A 119 -11.50 -13.64 -1.15
CA VAL A 119 -11.27 -14.38 -2.42
C VAL A 119 -11.04 -15.86 -2.17
N ALA A 120 -10.47 -16.22 -1.03
CA ALA A 120 -10.31 -17.60 -0.61
C ALA A 120 -10.24 -17.68 0.92
N ILE A 121 -10.72 -18.79 1.47
CA ILE A 121 -10.60 -19.11 2.89
C ILE A 121 -10.49 -20.62 3.08
N LYS A 122 -9.60 -21.05 3.96
CA LYS A 122 -9.57 -22.44 4.43
C LYS A 122 -8.99 -22.54 5.83
N ILE A 123 -9.38 -23.61 6.51
CA ILE A 123 -8.81 -24.02 7.79
C ILE A 123 -7.98 -25.29 7.58
N LEU A 124 -6.76 -25.29 8.09
CA LEU A 124 -5.88 -26.46 8.07
C LEU A 124 -4.90 -26.43 9.25
N VAL A 125 -4.25 -27.56 9.51
CA VAL A 125 -3.07 -27.63 10.38
C VAL A 125 -1.83 -27.72 9.48
N PRO A 126 -1.01 -26.67 9.34
CA PRO A 126 0.18 -26.71 8.50
C PRO A 126 1.21 -27.72 9.03
N SER A 127 1.87 -28.46 8.15
CA SER A 127 3.01 -29.28 8.57
C SER A 127 4.20 -28.39 8.95
N LYS A 128 5.16 -28.95 9.70
CA LYS A 128 6.38 -28.22 10.08
C LYS A 128 7.21 -27.84 8.84
N GLU A 129 7.29 -28.72 7.86
CA GLU A 129 7.98 -28.50 6.57
C GLU A 129 7.31 -27.38 5.78
N PHE A 130 5.98 -27.33 5.80
CA PHE A 130 5.23 -26.24 5.18
C PHE A 130 5.50 -24.92 5.89
N ALA A 131 5.51 -24.90 7.23
CA ALA A 131 5.85 -23.70 8.00
C ALA A 131 7.28 -23.20 7.73
N GLN A 132 8.23 -24.10 7.48
CA GLN A 132 9.60 -23.74 7.09
C GLN A 132 9.67 -23.09 5.71
N LYS A 133 8.87 -23.57 4.74
CA LYS A 133 8.75 -22.92 3.41
C LYS A 133 8.14 -21.53 3.55
N HIS A 134 7.10 -21.39 4.36
CA HIS A 134 6.44 -20.11 4.63
C HIS A 134 7.39 -19.08 5.25
N TYR A 135 8.22 -19.49 6.22
CA TYR A 135 9.18 -18.62 6.89
C TYR A 135 10.61 -18.68 6.31
N HIS A 136 10.77 -19.05 5.04
CA HIS A 136 12.09 -19.31 4.45
C HIS A 136 13.08 -18.13 4.58
N ASP A 137 12.61 -16.89 4.49
CA ASP A 137 13.42 -15.67 4.69
C ASP A 137 13.98 -15.51 6.11
N LEU A 138 13.39 -16.23 7.07
CA LEU A 138 13.77 -16.18 8.48
C LEU A 138 14.61 -17.38 8.90
N LYS A 139 15.04 -18.25 7.98
CA LYS A 139 15.75 -19.51 8.28
C LYS A 139 16.99 -19.33 9.17
N ASP A 140 17.71 -18.22 8.99
CA ASP A 140 18.96 -17.93 9.72
C ASP A 140 18.71 -17.19 11.05
N ARG A 141 17.44 -16.95 11.42
CA ARG A 141 17.07 -16.26 12.65
C ARG A 141 16.98 -17.26 13.80
N PRO A 142 17.42 -16.89 15.03
CA PRO A 142 17.48 -17.82 16.16
C PRO A 142 16.10 -18.37 16.59
N PHE A 143 15.02 -17.65 16.26
CA PHE A 143 13.65 -18.03 16.58
C PHE A 143 12.94 -18.86 15.49
N PHE A 144 13.60 -19.15 14.36
CA PHE A 144 12.99 -19.82 13.20
C PHE A 144 12.33 -21.15 13.56
N ASN A 145 13.06 -22.01 14.27
CA ASN A 145 12.55 -23.33 14.66
C ASN A 145 11.33 -23.23 15.59
N GLY A 146 11.37 -22.30 16.54
CA GLY A 146 10.24 -22.04 17.44
C GLY A 146 9.03 -21.49 16.70
N LEU A 147 9.25 -20.64 15.70
CA LEU A 147 8.20 -20.06 14.87
C LEU A 147 7.52 -21.13 13.99
N CYS A 148 8.31 -22.03 13.38
CA CYS A 148 7.77 -23.13 12.58
C CYS A 148 7.02 -24.14 13.44
N ALA A 149 7.57 -24.49 14.61
CA ALA A 149 6.90 -25.37 15.56
C ALA A 149 5.58 -24.76 16.07
N PHE A 150 5.56 -23.45 16.30
CA PHE A 150 4.36 -22.75 16.71
C PHE A 150 3.28 -22.76 15.62
N LEU A 151 3.62 -22.41 14.37
CA LEU A 151 2.65 -22.37 13.27
C LEU A 151 2.05 -23.75 12.97
N SER A 152 2.82 -24.82 13.16
CA SER A 152 2.39 -26.21 12.97
C SER A 152 1.75 -26.86 14.21
N SER A 153 1.63 -26.13 15.32
CA SER A 153 1.09 -26.68 16.58
C SER A 153 -0.44 -26.79 16.63
N GLY A 154 -1.15 -26.21 15.66
CA GLY A 154 -2.61 -26.18 15.68
C GLY A 154 -3.22 -25.59 14.41
N PRO A 155 -4.56 -25.47 14.38
CA PRO A 155 -5.27 -24.98 13.21
C PRO A 155 -4.96 -23.52 12.92
N VAL A 156 -4.85 -23.21 11.63
CA VAL A 156 -4.66 -21.88 11.05
C VAL A 156 -5.80 -21.61 10.09
N VAL A 157 -6.31 -20.38 10.08
CA VAL A 157 -7.24 -19.91 9.05
C VAL A 157 -6.45 -19.08 8.05
N ALA A 158 -6.25 -19.63 6.86
CA ALA A 158 -5.60 -18.95 5.74
C ALA A 158 -6.66 -18.25 4.88
N MET A 159 -6.37 -17.02 4.45
CA MET A 159 -7.26 -16.19 3.65
C MET A 159 -6.48 -15.41 2.59
N GLU A 160 -7.10 -15.23 1.43
CA GLU A 160 -6.72 -14.22 0.46
C GLU A 160 -7.77 -13.12 0.45
N ARG A 161 -7.31 -11.85 0.53
CA ARG A 161 -8.20 -10.68 0.47
C ARG A 161 -7.65 -9.61 -0.45
N GLU A 162 -8.56 -8.90 -1.12
CA GLU A 162 -8.23 -7.66 -1.83
C GLU A 162 -8.08 -6.55 -0.77
N SER A 163 -6.86 -6.07 -0.51
CA SER A 163 -6.61 -5.08 0.52
C SER A 163 -5.30 -4.31 0.29
N LYS A 164 -5.45 -3.00 0.09
CA LYS A 164 -4.35 -2.00 0.08
C LYS A 164 -3.81 -1.65 1.48
N TYR A 165 -4.53 -1.99 2.56
CA TYR A 165 -4.23 -1.50 3.92
C TYR A 165 -4.13 -2.60 5.01
N GLY A 166 -3.96 -3.86 4.62
CA GLY A 166 -4.06 -5.01 5.53
C GLY A 166 -3.14 -4.89 6.75
N ARG A 167 -1.88 -4.47 6.55
CA ARG A 167 -0.94 -4.29 7.68
C ARG A 167 -1.32 -3.18 8.63
N LYS A 168 -1.89 -2.08 8.13
CA LYS A 168 -2.33 -0.96 8.98
C LYS A 168 -3.47 -1.40 9.90
N LEU A 169 -4.39 -2.23 9.37
CA LEU A 169 -5.48 -2.80 10.17
C LEU A 169 -4.95 -3.82 11.19
N ILE A 170 -3.94 -4.61 10.81
CA ILE A 170 -3.32 -5.59 11.71
C ILE A 170 -2.59 -4.93 12.89
N GLY A 171 -1.85 -3.86 12.65
CA GLY A 171 -0.97 -3.23 13.65
C GLY A 171 0.47 -3.74 13.60
N ALA A 172 1.33 -3.15 14.44
CA ALA A 172 2.76 -3.48 14.50
C ALA A 172 3.02 -4.95 14.86
N THR A 173 4.20 -5.47 14.52
CA THR A 173 4.57 -6.87 14.85
C THR A 173 4.52 -7.16 16.35
N ASP A 174 4.97 -6.20 17.14
CA ASP A 174 4.85 -6.20 18.59
C ASP A 174 3.50 -5.58 19.00
N PRO A 175 2.59 -6.34 19.64
CA PRO A 175 1.30 -5.81 20.09
C PRO A 175 1.43 -4.60 21.02
N GLN A 176 2.48 -4.53 21.83
CA GLN A 176 2.73 -3.39 22.74
C GLN A 176 3.03 -2.08 22.01
N LYS A 177 3.36 -2.16 20.71
CA LYS A 177 3.60 -1.01 19.82
C LYS A 177 2.46 -0.82 18.82
N SER A 178 1.36 -1.55 19.00
CA SER A 178 0.18 -1.46 18.13
C SER A 178 -0.82 -0.51 18.77
N GLU A 179 -1.33 0.43 17.97
CA GLU A 179 -2.32 1.40 18.46
C GLU A 179 -3.67 0.72 18.76
N PRO A 180 -4.43 1.21 19.76
CA PRO A 180 -5.82 0.80 19.97
C PRO A 180 -6.65 0.96 18.69
N GLY A 181 -7.53 0.00 18.43
CA GLY A 181 -8.32 -0.13 17.20
C GLY A 181 -7.68 -1.00 16.12
N THR A 182 -6.37 -1.29 16.23
CA THR A 182 -5.73 -2.31 15.38
C THR A 182 -5.97 -3.71 15.95
N ILE A 183 -5.93 -4.74 15.09
CA ILE A 183 -6.19 -6.13 15.51
C ILE A 183 -5.26 -6.55 16.64
N ARG A 184 -3.95 -6.27 16.54
CA ARG A 184 -2.99 -6.64 17.58
C ARG A 184 -3.07 -5.74 18.81
N GLY A 185 -3.35 -4.45 18.65
CA GLY A 185 -3.52 -3.54 19.78
C GLY A 185 -4.72 -3.93 20.65
N ASP A 186 -5.81 -4.37 20.02
CA ASP A 186 -7.03 -4.76 20.73
C ASP A 186 -6.96 -6.18 21.29
N LEU A 187 -6.32 -7.12 20.55
CA LEU A 187 -6.50 -8.55 20.78
C LEU A 187 -5.22 -9.31 21.12
N ALA A 188 -4.04 -8.68 21.21
CA ALA A 188 -2.80 -9.37 21.56
C ALA A 188 -1.97 -8.61 22.59
N VAL A 189 -1.12 -9.34 23.33
CA VAL A 189 -0.32 -8.76 24.43
C VAL A 189 1.19 -8.83 24.13
N VAL A 190 1.67 -9.94 23.58
CA VAL A 190 3.11 -10.20 23.39
C VAL A 190 3.43 -10.66 21.97
N VAL A 191 4.64 -10.36 21.49
CA VAL A 191 5.09 -10.64 20.11
C VAL A 191 4.99 -12.10 19.70
N GLY A 192 5.27 -13.03 20.62
CA GLY A 192 5.21 -14.47 20.35
C GLY A 192 3.79 -15.03 20.21
N ARG A 193 2.76 -14.24 20.55
CA ARG A 193 1.33 -14.59 20.50
C ARG A 193 0.53 -13.42 19.92
N ASN A 194 0.93 -13.00 18.73
CA ASN A 194 0.37 -11.84 18.03
C ASN A 194 -0.72 -12.20 17.01
N ILE A 195 -1.34 -13.37 17.15
CA ILE A 195 -2.62 -13.87 16.59
C ILE A 195 -2.82 -13.90 15.06
N ILE A 196 -2.16 -13.04 14.29
CA ILE A 196 -2.41 -12.87 12.86
C ILE A 196 -1.10 -12.54 12.13
N GLN A 197 -1.01 -12.97 10.87
CA GLN A 197 -0.01 -12.57 9.90
C GLN A 197 -0.71 -11.95 8.69
N GLY A 198 -0.06 -10.94 8.09
CA GLY A 198 -0.39 -10.46 6.76
C GLY A 198 0.88 -10.14 6.01
N SER A 199 0.85 -10.32 4.69
CA SER A 199 1.98 -10.06 3.79
C SER A 199 2.57 -8.66 4.02
N ASP A 200 3.88 -8.54 3.88
CA ASP A 200 4.60 -7.29 4.09
C ASP A 200 4.69 -6.39 2.84
N GLY A 201 4.44 -6.97 1.66
CA GLY A 201 4.36 -6.26 0.38
C GLY A 201 3.70 -7.11 -0.71
N PRO A 202 3.54 -6.54 -1.93
CA PRO A 202 2.82 -7.19 -3.02
C PRO A 202 3.53 -8.43 -3.57
N GLU A 203 4.87 -8.45 -3.61
CA GLU A 203 5.63 -9.61 -4.09
C GLU A 203 5.52 -10.77 -3.10
N THR A 204 5.77 -10.52 -1.81
CA THR A 204 5.55 -11.51 -0.74
C THR A 204 4.12 -12.03 -0.73
N ALA A 205 3.13 -11.15 -0.98
CA ALA A 205 1.74 -11.57 -1.06
C ALA A 205 1.50 -12.59 -2.18
N LYS A 206 2.06 -12.39 -3.37
CA LYS A 206 1.96 -13.35 -4.48
C LYS A 206 2.58 -14.69 -4.09
N ASP A 207 3.77 -14.68 -3.51
CA ASP A 207 4.48 -15.89 -3.12
C ASP A 207 3.74 -16.65 -2.02
N GLU A 208 3.26 -15.94 -1.00
CA GLU A 208 2.44 -16.52 0.07
C GLU A 208 1.11 -17.07 -0.48
N ILE A 209 0.40 -16.35 -1.33
CA ILE A 209 -0.86 -16.84 -1.94
C ILE A 209 -0.60 -18.13 -2.72
N ASN A 210 0.43 -18.16 -3.56
CA ASN A 210 0.79 -19.34 -4.37
C ASN A 210 1.24 -20.53 -3.50
N LEU A 211 1.88 -20.27 -2.36
CA LEU A 211 2.28 -21.31 -1.42
C LEU A 211 1.06 -21.90 -0.69
N TRP A 212 0.11 -21.05 -0.28
CA TRP A 212 -1.01 -21.46 0.55
C TRP A 212 -2.20 -21.96 -0.24
N PHE A 213 -2.45 -21.47 -1.46
CA PHE A 213 -3.65 -21.77 -2.23
C PHE A 213 -3.32 -22.28 -3.63
N LYS A 214 -4.14 -23.23 -4.09
CA LYS A 214 -4.18 -23.62 -5.49
C LYS A 214 -5.07 -22.63 -6.26
N PRO A 215 -4.82 -22.40 -7.56
CA PRO A 215 -5.65 -21.48 -8.35
C PRO A 215 -7.14 -21.79 -8.34
N GLN A 216 -7.53 -23.07 -8.18
CA GLN A 216 -8.93 -23.50 -8.13
C GLN A 216 -9.63 -23.16 -6.80
N GLU A 217 -8.86 -22.85 -5.74
CA GLU A 217 -9.41 -22.42 -4.45
C GLU A 217 -9.75 -20.91 -4.45
N LEU A 218 -9.35 -20.17 -5.48
CA LEU A 218 -9.53 -18.73 -5.58
C LEU A 218 -10.80 -18.41 -6.39
N VAL A 219 -11.70 -17.62 -5.81
CA VAL A 219 -12.94 -17.22 -6.50
C VAL A 219 -12.89 -15.80 -7.03
N SER A 220 -13.43 -15.60 -8.24
CA SER A 220 -13.64 -14.27 -8.80
C SER A 220 -15.12 -13.95 -8.81
N TYR A 221 -15.49 -12.84 -8.17
CA TYR A 221 -16.86 -12.33 -8.15
C TYR A 221 -16.89 -10.81 -7.99
N LYS A 222 -18.00 -10.22 -8.42
CA LYS A 222 -18.30 -8.80 -8.26
C LYS A 222 -19.14 -8.59 -7.01
N SER A 223 -18.67 -7.75 -6.09
CA SER A 223 -19.44 -7.45 -4.88
C SER A 223 -20.53 -6.43 -5.20
N ASN A 224 -21.75 -6.61 -4.69
CA ASN A 224 -22.80 -5.59 -4.82
C ASN A 224 -22.43 -4.29 -4.10
N ALA A 225 -21.61 -4.37 -3.04
CA ALA A 225 -21.15 -3.20 -2.28
C ALA A 225 -20.05 -2.41 -3.00
N GLU A 226 -19.43 -2.98 -4.03
CA GLU A 226 -18.28 -2.41 -4.74
C GLU A 226 -18.56 -0.98 -5.25
N LYS A 227 -19.75 -0.75 -5.81
CA LYS A 227 -20.22 0.56 -6.31
C LYS A 227 -20.39 1.64 -5.25
N TRP A 228 -20.41 1.27 -3.97
CA TRP A 228 -20.55 2.18 -2.84
C TRP A 228 -19.23 2.35 -2.07
N ILE A 229 -18.29 1.42 -2.23
CA ILE A 229 -16.98 1.43 -1.57
C ILE A 229 -15.95 2.13 -2.44
N TYR A 230 -16.00 1.86 -3.74
CA TYR A 230 -15.12 2.45 -4.74
C TYR A 230 -15.95 3.39 -5.62
N GLU A 231 -15.38 4.55 -5.91
CA GLU A 231 -15.97 5.45 -6.90
C GLU A 231 -15.99 4.73 -8.25
N GLY A 232 -17.16 4.64 -8.86
CA GLY A 232 -17.32 4.08 -10.20
C GLY A 232 -16.79 5.08 -11.22
N ASN A 233 -15.94 4.60 -12.13
CA ASN A 233 -15.59 5.33 -13.34
C ASN A 233 -16.83 5.52 -14.23
#